data_AF-A0A4Q3A7F1-F1
#
_entry.id   AF-A0A4Q3A7F1-F1
#
_cell.length_a   1.000
_cell.length_b   1.000
_cell.length_c   1.000
_cell.angle_alpha   90.00
_cell.angle_beta   90.00
_cell.angle_gamma   90.00
#
_symmetry.space_group_name_H-M   'P 1'
#
loop_
_entity.id
_entity.type
_entity.pdbx_description
1 polymer ?
#
loop_
_entity_poly.entity_id
_entity_poly.type
_entity_poly.pdbx_seq_one_letter_code
_entity_poly.pdbx_strand_id
1 'polypeptide(L)'
;MAYREKLAALNFVVMALVYAVYFTFTFMQPPPTRLIDMLWLFGIAAPVHALLYGFIGFAIKVHAGKEGSAPLDERDRAIMRRGRSVAYLVLLFGTLLTGVI
;
A
#
# COMPACT_ATOMS: atom_id res chain seq x y z
N MET A 1 -7.84 19.06 -5.09
CA MET A 1 -7.29 17.78 -5.61
C MET A 1 -8.40 16.98 -6.22
N ALA A 2 -8.20 16.52 -7.45
CA ALA A 2 -9.14 15.65 -8.14
C ALA A 2 -9.34 14.35 -7.36
N TYR A 3 -10.50 13.69 -7.51
CA TYR A 3 -10.79 12.41 -6.85
C TYR A 3 -9.65 11.38 -7.00
N ARG A 4 -9.07 11.28 -8.19
CA ARG A 4 -7.98 10.33 -8.50
C ARG A 4 -6.67 10.69 -7.80
N GLU A 5 -6.34 11.97 -7.70
CA GLU A 5 -5.17 12.43 -6.94
C GLU A 5 -5.32 12.10 -5.46
N LYS A 6 -6.52 12.27 -4.91
CA LYS A 6 -6.82 11.88 -3.52
C LYS A 6 -6.64 10.37 -3.30
N LEU A 7 -7.07 9.53 -4.23
CA LEU A 7 -6.84 8.08 -4.14
C LEU A 7 -5.37 7.69 -4.26
N ALA A 8 -4.62 8.32 -5.17
CA ALA A 8 -3.19 8.07 -5.31
C ALA A 8 -2.42 8.47 -4.05
N ALA A 9 -2.71 9.65 -3.50
CA ALA A 9 -2.16 10.13 -2.25
C ALA A 9 -2.55 9.22 -1.07
N LEU A 10 -3.82 8.80 -1.00
CA LEU A 10 -4.28 7.86 0.01
C LEU A 10 -3.50 6.55 -0.05
N ASN A 11 -3.36 5.94 -1.24
CA ASN A 11 -2.63 4.69 -1.37
C ASN A 11 -1.18 4.85 -0.91
N PHE A 12 -0.52 5.94 -1.30
CA PHE A 12 0.84 6.23 -0.88
C PHE A 12 0.96 6.35 0.65
N VAL A 13 0.09 7.13 1.29
CA VAL A 13 0.10 7.33 2.74
C VAL A 13 -0.20 6.03 3.50
N VAL A 14 -1.23 5.27 3.09
CA VAL A 14 -1.58 4.01 3.75
C VAL A 14 -0.47 2.98 3.56
N MET A 15 0.10 2.89 2.36
CA MET A 15 1.24 1.99 2.09
C MET A 15 2.44 2.36 2.96
N ALA A 16 2.82 3.64 2.99
CA ALA A 16 3.92 4.12 3.81
C ALA A 16 3.68 3.82 5.29
N LEU A 17 2.48 4.08 5.81
CA LEU A 17 2.13 3.82 7.20
C LEU A 17 2.21 2.34 7.56
N VAL A 18 1.49 1.49 6.82
CA VAL A 18 1.39 0.06 7.15
C VAL A 18 2.73 -0.64 7.00
N TYR A 19 3.44 -0.39 5.89
CA TYR A 19 4.70 -1.08 5.65
C TYR A 19 5.85 -0.51 6.48
N ALA A 20 5.86 0.78 6.83
CA ALA A 20 6.83 1.29 7.80
C ALA A 20 6.67 0.61 9.15
N VAL A 21 5.44 0.44 9.64
CA VAL A 21 5.16 -0.29 10.89
C VAL A 21 5.60 -1.75 10.78
N TYR A 22 5.22 -2.43 9.70
CA TYR A 22 5.62 -3.82 9.44
C TYR A 22 7.14 -3.97 9.45
N PHE A 23 7.87 -3.20 8.62
CA PHE A 23 9.32 -3.34 8.51
C PHE A 23 10.04 -2.94 9.80
N THR A 24 9.57 -1.90 10.51
CA THR A 24 10.15 -1.51 11.80
C THR A 24 9.96 -2.62 12.84
N PHE A 25 8.77 -3.22 12.90
CA PHE A 25 8.50 -4.33 13.81
C PHE A 25 9.35 -5.56 13.49
N THR A 26 9.40 -5.96 12.21
CA THR A 26 10.24 -7.09 11.76
C THR A 26 11.73 -6.83 12.03
N PHE A 27 12.20 -5.59 11.89
CA PHE A 27 13.59 -5.24 12.17
C PHE A 27 13.91 -5.27 13.66
N MET A 28 13.03 -4.73 14.52
CA MET A 28 13.24 -4.69 15.97
C MET A 28 13.03 -6.04 16.65
N GLN A 29 12.13 -6.87 16.11
CA GLN A 29 11.80 -8.20 16.61
C GLN A 29 11.77 -9.19 15.44
N PRO A 30 12.95 -9.66 14.99
CA PRO A 30 13.04 -10.61 13.90
C PRO A 30 12.23 -11.87 14.22
N PRO A 31 11.27 -12.27 13.36
CA PRO A 31 10.51 -13.48 13.57
C PRO A 31 11.42 -14.71 13.48
N PRO A 32 11.02 -15.85 14.09
CA PRO A 32 11.75 -17.09 13.95
C PRO A 32 11.95 -17.45 12.47
N THR A 33 13.02 -18.18 12.15
CA THR A 33 13.38 -18.56 10.76
C THR A 33 12.38 -19.51 10.07
N ARG A 34 11.25 -19.81 10.71
CA ARG A 34 10.18 -20.58 10.10
C ARG A 34 9.45 -19.68 9.10
N LEU A 35 9.41 -20.11 7.85
CA LEU A 35 8.70 -19.43 6.76
C LEU A 35 7.26 -19.05 7.14
N ILE A 36 6.57 -19.89 7.91
CA ILE A 36 5.18 -19.66 8.32
C ILE A 36 5.02 -18.41 9.20
N ASP A 37 5.99 -18.08 10.05
CA ASP A 37 5.92 -16.94 10.95
C ASP A 37 6.09 -15.62 10.17
N MET A 38 6.97 -15.63 9.16
CA MET A 38 7.12 -14.52 8.21
C MET A 38 5.86 -14.33 7.35
N LEU A 39 5.25 -15.44 6.89
CA LEU A 39 4.00 -15.40 6.13
C LEU A 39 2.83 -14.88 6.96
N TRP A 40 2.76 -15.19 8.25
CA TRP A 40 1.72 -14.65 9.14
C TRP A 40 1.87 -13.14 9.32
N LEU A 41 3.08 -12.66 9.57
CA LEU A 41 3.36 -11.23 9.73
C LEU A 41 2.99 -10.43 8.46
N PHE A 42 3.46 -10.86 7.30
CA PHE A 42 3.09 -10.24 6.03
C PHE A 42 1.59 -10.42 5.72
N GLY A 43 1.07 -11.60 6.04
CA GLY A 43 -0.32 -11.98 5.88
C GLY A 43 -1.30 -11.19 6.74
N ILE A 44 -0.84 -10.47 7.77
CA ILE A 44 -1.64 -9.50 8.53
C ILE A 44 -1.47 -8.09 7.94
N ALA A 45 -0.24 -7.70 7.63
CA ALA A 45 0.05 -6.36 7.10
C ALA A 45 -0.67 -6.08 5.77
N ALA A 46 -0.67 -7.03 4.84
CA ALA A 46 -1.29 -6.86 3.53
C ALA A 46 -2.82 -6.67 3.61
N PRO A 47 -3.60 -7.49 4.37
CA PRO A 47 -5.00 -7.21 4.63
C PRO A 47 -5.25 -5.88 5.34
N VAL A 48 -4.42 -5.49 6.31
CA VAL A 48 -4.58 -4.19 6.98
C VAL A 48 -4.45 -3.03 6.00
N HIS A 49 -3.46 -3.06 5.09
CA HIS A 49 -3.36 -2.08 4.01
C HIS A 49 -4.60 -2.12 3.11
N ALA A 50 -4.98 -3.31 2.63
CA ALA A 50 -6.13 -3.46 1.74
C ALA A 50 -7.44 -2.91 2.36
N LEU A 51 -7.67 -3.19 3.64
CA LEU A 51 -8.83 -2.70 4.39
C LEU A 51 -8.77 -1.18 4.58
N LEU A 52 -7.64 -0.63 5.04
CA LEU A 52 -7.51 0.81 5.24
C LEU A 52 -7.69 1.59 3.93
N TYR A 53 -7.01 1.16 2.87
CA TYR A 53 -7.16 1.77 1.55
C TYR A 53 -8.58 1.60 1.01
N GLY A 54 -9.18 0.42 1.18
CA GLY A 54 -10.53 0.11 0.73
C GLY A 54 -11.59 0.96 1.43
N PHE A 55 -11.58 1.02 2.77
CA PHE A 55 -12.57 1.78 3.54
C PHE A 55 -12.44 3.28 3.33
N ILE A 56 -11.23 3.82 3.42
CA ILE A 56 -11.02 5.27 3.25
C ILE A 56 -11.26 5.66 1.78
N GLY A 57 -10.81 4.84 0.83
CA GLY A 57 -11.05 5.04 -0.59
C GLY A 57 -12.53 4.99 -0.95
N PHE A 58 -13.28 4.07 -0.33
CA PHE A 58 -14.73 3.99 -0.47
C PHE A 58 -15.41 5.25 0.08
N ALA A 59 -15.02 5.72 1.27
CA ALA A 59 -15.52 6.97 1.82
C ALA A 59 -15.25 8.14 0.87
N ILE A 60 -14.02 8.29 0.35
CA ILE A 60 -13.67 9.34 -0.61
C ILE A 60 -14.53 9.23 -1.89
N LYS A 61 -14.76 8.01 -2.39
CA LYS A 61 -15.61 7.77 -3.57
C LYS A 61 -17.04 8.22 -3.35
N VAL A 62 -17.64 7.90 -2.20
CA VAL A 62 -19.01 8.31 -1.85
C VAL A 62 -19.12 9.84 -1.82
N HIS A 63 -18.13 10.53 -1.24
CA HIS A 63 -18.11 12.00 -1.19
C HIS A 63 -17.85 12.66 -2.56
N ALA A 64 -17.16 11.98 -3.48
CA ALA A 64 -16.86 12.50 -4.81
C ALA A 64 -18.02 12.40 -5.82
N GLY A 65 -19.08 11.64 -5.51
CA GLY A 65 -20.28 11.54 -6.33
C GLY A 65 -20.00 11.13 -7.79
N LYS A 66 -20.45 11.95 -8.75
CA LYS A 66 -20.31 11.67 -10.20
C LYS A 66 -18.85 11.62 -10.67
N GLU A 67 -17.96 12.41 -10.06
CA GLU A 67 -16.52 12.39 -10.37
C GLU A 67 -15.88 11.04 -9.96
N GLY A 68 -16.37 10.44 -8.88
CA GLY A 68 -15.94 9.12 -8.40
C GLY A 68 -16.28 7.96 -9.36
N SER A 69 -17.26 8.18 -10.24
CA SER A 69 -17.75 7.20 -11.23
C SER A 69 -17.24 7.47 -12.65
N ALA A 70 -16.43 8.52 -12.85
CA ALA A 70 -15.87 8.84 -14.15
C ALA A 70 -14.87 7.74 -14.62
N PRO A 71 -14.88 7.38 -15.91
CA PRO A 71 -13.97 6.38 -16.47
C PRO A 71 -12.50 6.83 -16.40
N LEU A 72 -11.59 5.87 -16.46
CA LEU A 72 -10.14 6.14 -16.43
C LEU A 72 -9.65 6.81 -17.71
N ASP A 73 -9.08 7.99 -17.55
CA ASP A 73 -8.35 8.70 -18.60
C ASP A 73 -6.98 8.05 -18.88
N GLU A 74 -6.37 8.35 -20.02
CA GLU A 74 -5.03 7.87 -20.38
C GLU A 74 -3.96 8.34 -19.39
N ARG A 75 -4.08 9.59 -18.91
CA ARG A 75 -3.19 10.17 -17.90
C ARG A 75 -3.19 9.36 -16.61
N ASP A 76 -4.37 8.93 -16.16
CA ASP A 76 -4.51 8.17 -14.93
C ASP A 76 -3.86 6.78 -15.05
N ARG A 77 -3.95 6.15 -16.23
CA ARG A 77 -3.27 4.87 -16.49
C ARG A 77 -1.76 5.02 -16.46
N ALA A 78 -1.22 6.11 -17.00
CA ALA A 78 0.22 6.39 -16.95
C ALA A 78 0.70 6.60 -15.51
N ILE A 79 -0.04 7.34 -14.69
CA ILE A 79 0.25 7.55 -13.27
C ILE A 79 0.23 6.23 -12.51
N MET A 80 -0.79 5.38 -12.74
CA MET A 80 -0.87 4.05 -12.11
C MET A 80 0.34 3.18 -12.45
N ARG A 81 0.79 3.17 -13.72
CA ARG A 81 1.99 2.41 -14.11
C ARG A 81 3.23 2.91 -13.40
N ARG A 82 3.47 4.23 -13.39
CA ARG A 82 4.63 4.83 -12.71
C ARG A 82 4.62 4.58 -11.20
N GLY A 83 3.47 4.77 -10.56
CA GLY A 83 3.32 4.53 -9.13
C GLY A 83 3.60 3.08 -8.76
N ARG A 84 3.18 2.13 -9.59
CA ARG A 84 3.44 0.70 -9.38
C ARG A 84 4.92 0.35 -9.47
N SER A 85 5.67 0.96 -10.40
CA SER A 85 7.12 0.77 -10.50
C SER A 85 7.85 1.26 -9.25
N VAL A 86 7.48 2.42 -8.70
CA VAL A 86 8.10 2.95 -7.48
C VAL A 86 7.73 2.09 -6.26
N ALA A 87 6.45 1.76 -6.10
CA ALA A 87 5.97 0.94 -4.99
C ALA A 87 6.64 -0.45 -4.96
N TYR A 88 6.85 -1.05 -6.13
CA TYR A 88 7.58 -2.31 -6.24
C TYR A 88 9.00 -2.21 -5.71
N LEU A 89 9.75 -1.15 -6.08
CA LEU A 89 11.12 -0.95 -5.60
C LEU A 89 11.19 -0.73 -4.09
N VAL A 90 10.25 0.03 -3.52
CA VAL A 90 10.17 0.26 -2.07
C VAL A 90 9.91 -1.04 -1.31
N LEU A 91 8.94 -1.85 -1.79
CA LEU A 91 8.64 -3.14 -1.18
C LEU A 91 9.83 -4.10 -1.31
N LEU A 92 10.43 -4.21 -2.49
CA LEU A 92 11.59 -5.06 -2.72
C LEU A 92 12.75 -4.68 -1.80
N PHE A 93 13.08 -3.39 -1.72
CA PHE A 93 14.16 -2.90 -0.87
C PHE A 93 13.89 -3.16 0.62
N GLY A 94 12.67 -2.89 1.09
CA GLY A 94 12.27 -3.18 2.46
C GLY A 94 12.36 -4.67 2.78
N THR A 95 11.86 -5.53 1.89
CA THR A 95 11.96 -7.00 2.04
C THR A 95 13.41 -7.47 2.06
N LEU A 96 14.29 -6.92 1.23
CA LEU A 96 15.71 -7.27 1.25
C LEU A 96 16.37 -6.85 2.56
N LEU A 97 16.10 -5.64 3.05
CA LEU A 97 16.67 -5.18 4.33
C LEU A 97 16.22 -6.04 5.50
N THR A 98 14.95 -6.44 5.55
CA THR A 98 14.44 -7.26 6.66
C THR A 98 14.68 -8.75 6.51
N GLY A 99 14.80 -9.26 5.27
CA GLY A 99 14.95 -10.69 4.98
C GLY A 99 16.40 -11.19 5.03
N VAL A 100 17.38 -10.28 5.12
CA VAL A 100 18.80 -10.63 5.29
C VAL A 100 19.19 -10.76 6.77
N ILE A 101 18.33 -10.32 7.69
CA ILE A 101 18.50 -10.41 9.15
C ILE A 101 17.89 -11.73 9.65
#